data_AF-A0A935B1P8-F1
#
_entry.id   AF-A0A935B1P8-F1
#
_cell.length_a   1.000
_cell.length_b   1.000
_cell.length_c   1.000
_cell.angle_alpha   90.00
_cell.angle_beta   90.00
_cell.angle_gamma   90.00
#
_symmetry.space_group_name_H-M   'P 1'
#
loop_
_entity.id
_entity.type
_entity.pdbx_description
1 polymer ?
#
loop_
_entity_poly.entity_id
_entity_poly.type
_entity_poly.pdbx_seq_one_letter_code
_entity_poly.pdbx_strand_id
1 'polypeptide(L)'
;MKWKSNGAAIIALIMSPGCSDARSEYEDSAYEDSLAASEDSARSPEADDGDYLAEPASDADSPSEFHGYDCTQDCSGHEAGYAWAEDKGVVDAEDCGGSSQSFEEGCRAYADQQ
;
A
#
# COMPACT_ATOMS: atom_id res chain seq x y z
N MET A 1 9.92 61.57 6.66
CA MET A 1 10.86 60.45 6.91
C MET A 1 10.97 59.60 5.65
N LYS A 2 12.18 59.29 5.22
CA LYS A 2 12.52 58.65 3.93
C LYS A 2 12.74 57.15 4.17
N TRP A 3 11.73 56.31 3.94
CA TRP A 3 11.86 54.87 4.11
C TRP A 3 12.54 54.28 2.88
N LYS A 4 13.79 53.84 3.05
CA LYS A 4 14.54 53.00 2.11
C LYS A 4 13.99 51.58 2.21
N SER A 5 13.24 51.13 1.22
CA SER A 5 12.97 49.71 1.02
C SER A 5 14.13 49.13 0.21
N ASN A 6 14.99 48.36 0.88
CA ASN A 6 16.13 47.68 0.27
C ASN A 6 15.63 46.45 -0.48
N GLY A 7 16.14 46.25 -1.68
CA GLY A 7 15.70 45.22 -2.60
C GLY A 7 15.80 43.80 -2.04
N ALA A 8 14.74 43.04 -2.27
CA ALA A 8 14.78 41.59 -2.26
C ALA A 8 14.46 41.13 -3.69
N ALA A 9 15.49 40.99 -4.52
CA ALA A 9 15.36 40.43 -5.86
C ALA A 9 15.86 38.98 -5.86
N ILE A 10 14.88 38.08 -5.96
CA ILE A 10 14.90 36.81 -6.71
C ILE A 10 16.04 35.85 -6.37
N ILE A 11 15.79 35.01 -5.36
CA ILE A 11 16.46 33.72 -5.25
C ILE A 11 15.80 32.79 -6.27
N ALA A 12 16.38 32.71 -7.46
CA ALA A 12 16.08 31.68 -8.44
C ALA A 12 16.69 30.37 -7.92
N LEU A 13 15.85 29.53 -7.32
CA LEU A 13 16.24 28.23 -6.83
C LEU A 13 15.72 27.15 -7.77
N ILE A 14 16.72 26.52 -8.42
CA ILE A 14 16.83 25.10 -8.80
C ILE A 14 15.81 24.51 -9.78
N MET A 15 16.22 24.49 -11.05
CA MET A 15 15.94 23.37 -11.97
C MET A 15 16.30 22.05 -11.27
N SER A 16 15.31 21.17 -11.11
CA SER A 16 15.55 19.74 -10.98
C SER A 16 15.04 19.05 -12.25
N PRO A 17 15.80 18.09 -12.79
CA PRO A 17 15.56 17.50 -14.10
C PRO A 17 14.26 16.71 -14.10
N GLY A 18 13.52 16.83 -15.20
CA GLY A 18 12.41 15.94 -15.51
C GLY A 18 12.86 14.48 -15.42
N CYS A 19 11.91 13.62 -15.06
CA CYS A 19 12.02 12.18 -15.29
C CYS A 19 12.18 11.96 -16.80
N SER A 20 13.42 11.86 -17.26
CA SER A 20 13.73 11.29 -18.57
C SER A 20 13.85 9.80 -18.38
N ASP A 21 12.84 9.06 -18.84
CA ASP A 21 12.90 7.62 -19.09
C ASP A 21 14.21 7.25 -19.80
N ALA A 22 15.10 6.56 -19.08
CA ALA A 22 16.30 5.96 -19.65
C ALA A 22 16.28 4.46 -19.34
N ARG A 23 15.42 3.71 -20.05
CA ARG A 23 15.61 2.27 -20.22
C ARG A 23 16.75 2.07 -21.23
N SER A 24 17.97 2.18 -20.74
CA SER A 24 19.18 1.76 -21.45
C SER A 24 19.47 0.31 -21.12
N GLU A 25 19.81 -0.43 -22.17
CA GLU A 25 20.01 -1.85 -22.25
C GLU A 25 21.17 -2.32 -21.36
N TYR A 26 20.95 -3.36 -20.56
CA TYR A 26 22.01 -4.11 -19.88
C TYR A 26 22.15 -5.44 -20.61
N GLU A 27 23.31 -5.59 -21.25
CA GLU A 27 23.69 -6.75 -22.03
C GLU A 27 24.19 -7.90 -21.14
N ASP A 28 23.70 -9.09 -21.47
CA ASP A 28 24.40 -10.37 -21.63
C ASP A 28 25.59 -10.73 -20.70
N SER A 29 25.44 -11.84 -19.97
CA SER A 29 26.45 -12.90 -20.01
C SER A 29 25.82 -14.26 -19.73
N ALA A 30 25.88 -15.10 -20.75
CA ALA A 30 25.63 -16.53 -20.69
C ALA A 30 26.45 -17.19 -19.56
N TYR A 31 25.75 -17.82 -18.61
CA TYR A 31 26.28 -18.99 -17.93
C TYR A 31 25.52 -20.19 -18.51
N GLU A 32 26.13 -20.84 -19.48
CA GLU A 32 25.72 -22.18 -19.91
C GLU A 32 26.68 -23.19 -19.31
N ASP A 33 26.16 -24.41 -19.15
CA ASP A 33 26.87 -25.67 -19.02
C ASP A 33 27.25 -26.15 -17.61
N SER A 34 26.39 -26.97 -17.01
CA SER A 34 26.78 -28.35 -16.68
C SER A 34 25.55 -29.26 -16.63
N LEU A 35 25.19 -29.80 -17.80
CA LEU A 35 24.32 -30.97 -17.90
C LEU A 35 25.11 -32.20 -17.41
N ALA A 36 24.70 -32.81 -16.30
CA ALA A 36 25.01 -34.20 -16.01
C ALA A 36 23.75 -34.87 -15.47
N ALA A 37 23.04 -35.54 -16.38
CA ALA A 37 21.95 -36.44 -16.08
C ALA A 37 22.46 -37.64 -15.26
N SER A 38 21.69 -38.02 -14.22
CA SER A 38 21.62 -39.33 -13.54
C SER A 38 21.10 -39.05 -12.11
N GLU A 39 20.04 -39.59 -11.49
CA GLU A 39 19.14 -40.72 -11.75
C GLU A 39 17.92 -40.56 -10.81
N ASP A 40 16.78 -41.06 -11.28
CA ASP A 40 15.69 -41.68 -10.51
C ASP A 40 15.85 -41.81 -8.98
N SER A 41 14.94 -41.19 -8.22
CA SER A 41 14.27 -41.86 -7.09
C SER A 41 13.08 -41.05 -6.59
N ALA A 42 11.94 -41.72 -6.61
CA ALA A 42 10.61 -41.25 -6.23
C ALA A 42 10.58 -40.44 -4.92
N ARG A 43 9.91 -39.29 -4.94
CA ARG A 43 9.25 -38.74 -3.75
C ARG A 43 7.76 -39.05 -3.89
N SER A 44 7.35 -40.08 -3.15
CA SER A 44 5.99 -40.55 -2.97
C SER A 44 5.01 -39.40 -2.68
N PRO A 45 3.77 -39.41 -3.22
CA PRO A 45 2.68 -38.67 -2.60
C PRO A 45 2.31 -39.43 -1.32
N GLU A 46 2.99 -39.08 -0.23
CA GLU A 46 2.50 -39.45 1.09
C GLU A 46 1.21 -38.65 1.28
N ALA A 47 0.09 -39.37 1.22
CA ALA A 47 -1.16 -38.93 1.78
C ALA A 47 -0.86 -38.57 3.23
N ASP A 48 -0.66 -37.27 3.47
CA ASP A 48 -0.74 -36.72 4.80
C ASP A 48 -2.21 -36.90 5.21
N ASP A 49 -2.46 -37.97 5.96
CA ASP A 49 -3.58 -38.07 6.88
C ASP A 49 -3.36 -37.12 8.05
N GLY A 50 -3.11 -35.85 7.73
CA GLY A 50 -3.20 -34.76 8.68
C GLY A 50 -4.66 -34.68 9.09
N ASP A 51 -4.94 -35.22 10.26
CA ASP A 51 -6.03 -34.85 11.16
C ASP A 51 -5.99 -33.32 11.33
N TYR A 52 -6.47 -32.63 10.30
CA TYR A 52 -6.94 -31.27 10.35
C TYR A 52 -8.07 -31.32 11.36
N LEU A 53 -7.71 -31.10 12.63
CA LEU A 53 -8.64 -30.61 13.62
C LEU A 53 -9.44 -29.56 12.88
N ALA A 54 -10.74 -29.80 12.71
CA ALA A 54 -11.63 -28.89 12.01
C ALA A 54 -11.37 -27.50 12.56
N GLU A 55 -10.56 -26.72 11.83
CA GLU A 55 -10.33 -25.33 12.13
C GLU A 55 -11.73 -24.74 12.07
N PRO A 56 -12.19 -24.10 13.17
CA PRO A 56 -13.58 -23.71 13.30
C PRO A 56 -13.95 -23.01 12.02
N ALA A 57 -14.95 -23.57 11.34
CA ALA A 57 -15.46 -23.10 10.06
C ALA A 57 -15.42 -21.59 10.13
N SER A 58 -14.48 -21.05 9.37
CA SER A 58 -14.16 -19.65 9.38
C SER A 58 -15.47 -18.90 9.32
N ASP A 59 -15.57 -17.85 10.13
CA ASP A 59 -16.55 -16.78 9.97
C ASP A 59 -16.35 -16.05 8.60
N ALA A 60 -15.97 -16.78 7.55
CA ALA A 60 -15.49 -16.36 6.23
C ALA A 60 -16.59 -15.82 5.32
N ASP A 61 -17.75 -15.47 5.87
CA ASP A 61 -18.83 -14.85 5.09
C ASP A 61 -19.61 -13.80 5.89
N SER A 62 -19.15 -13.43 7.09
CA SER A 62 -19.61 -12.17 7.67
C SER A 62 -18.73 -11.08 7.07
N PRO A 63 -19.27 -10.10 6.32
CA PRO A 63 -18.47 -8.96 5.92
C PRO A 63 -17.87 -8.36 7.18
N SER A 64 -16.54 -8.28 7.25
CA SER A 64 -15.91 -7.52 8.30
C SER A 64 -16.32 -6.07 8.10
N GLU A 65 -16.87 -5.43 9.14
CA GLU A 65 -17.29 -4.03 9.07
C GLU A 65 -16.30 -3.16 9.83
N PHE A 66 -15.96 -2.00 9.27
CA PHE A 66 -15.19 -0.96 9.93
C PHE A 66 -16.04 0.28 10.12
N HIS A 67 -16.43 0.58 11.37
CA HIS A 67 -17.29 1.74 11.71
C HIS A 67 -18.59 1.82 10.88
N GLY A 68 -19.16 0.67 10.49
CA GLY A 68 -20.38 0.58 9.68
C GLY A 68 -20.15 0.60 8.16
N TYR A 69 -18.90 0.53 7.70
CA TYR A 69 -18.54 0.31 6.31
C TYR A 69 -18.12 -1.13 6.07
N ASP A 70 -18.67 -1.77 5.05
CA ASP A 70 -18.31 -3.14 4.66
C ASP A 70 -16.88 -3.19 4.11
N CYS A 71 -16.07 -4.08 4.66
CA CYS A 71 -14.75 -4.39 4.14
C CYS A 71 -14.86 -5.46 3.05
N THR A 72 -14.09 -5.31 1.97
CA THR A 72 -14.19 -6.18 0.79
C THR A 72 -13.45 -7.51 0.96
N GLN A 73 -12.25 -7.47 1.52
CA GLN A 73 -11.41 -8.64 1.85
C GLN A 73 -10.80 -8.45 3.25
N ASP A 74 -10.34 -7.24 3.52
CA ASP A 74 -9.81 -6.80 4.80
C ASP A 74 -10.12 -5.31 5.00
N CYS A 75 -10.07 -4.85 6.25
CA CYS A 75 -10.38 -3.46 6.62
C CYS A 75 -9.15 -2.53 6.57
N SER A 76 -8.02 -2.97 6.01
CA SER A 76 -6.77 -2.20 6.07
C SER A 76 -6.86 -0.85 5.36
N GLY A 77 -7.69 -0.76 4.32
CA GLY A 77 -7.97 0.50 3.62
C GLY A 77 -8.66 1.51 4.52
N HIS A 78 -9.69 1.07 5.26
CA HIS A 78 -10.42 1.90 6.21
C HIS A 78 -9.56 2.28 7.42
N GLU A 79 -8.83 1.32 7.99
CA GLU A 79 -7.90 1.57 9.10
C GLU A 79 -6.83 2.59 8.73
N ALA A 80 -6.28 2.51 7.52
CA ALA A 80 -5.30 3.47 7.01
C ALA A 80 -5.88 4.88 6.87
N GLY A 81 -7.11 4.99 6.36
CA GLY A 81 -7.82 6.26 6.25
C GLY A 81 -8.12 6.89 7.60
N TYR A 82 -8.56 6.08 8.56
CA TYR A 82 -8.87 6.49 9.92
C TYR A 82 -7.63 7.00 10.66
N ALA A 83 -6.55 6.22 10.64
CA ALA A 83 -5.30 6.59 11.30
C ALA A 83 -4.67 7.85 10.67
N TRP A 84 -4.81 8.02 9.35
CA TRP A 84 -4.37 9.25 8.68
C TRP A 84 -5.19 10.47 9.12
N ALA A 85 -6.52 10.33 9.22
CA ALA A 85 -7.40 11.39 9.67
C ALA A 85 -7.09 11.81 11.11
N GLU A 86 -6.82 10.84 11.99
CA GLU A 86 -6.36 11.07 13.36
C GLU A 86 -5.02 11.82 13.42
N ASP A 87 -4.00 11.37 12.67
CA ASP A 87 -2.68 12.02 12.62
C ASP A 87 -2.78 13.47 12.10
N LYS A 88 -3.70 13.73 11.18
CA LYS A 88 -3.93 15.04 10.57
C LYS A 88 -4.90 15.91 11.37
N GLY A 89 -5.62 15.34 12.34
CA GLY A 89 -6.67 16.02 13.09
C GLY A 89 -7.82 16.48 12.20
N VAL A 90 -8.24 15.64 11.25
CA VAL A 90 -9.36 15.92 10.35
C VAL A 90 -10.66 15.88 11.15
N VAL A 91 -11.40 16.98 11.15
CA VAL A 91 -12.70 17.10 11.86
C VAL A 91 -13.87 17.26 10.91
N ASP A 92 -13.59 17.48 9.63
CA ASP A 92 -14.57 17.74 8.58
C ASP A 92 -14.48 16.62 7.54
N ALA A 93 -15.61 15.98 7.24
CA ALA A 93 -15.66 14.83 6.34
C ALA A 93 -15.36 15.21 4.88
N GLU A 94 -15.48 16.49 4.53
CA GLU A 94 -15.18 17.05 3.22
C GLU A 94 -13.68 17.23 3.01
N ASP A 95 -12.89 17.25 4.09
CA ASP A 95 -11.43 17.22 4.04
C ASP A 95 -10.90 15.79 3.80
N CYS A 96 -11.76 14.77 3.89
CA CYS A 96 -11.44 13.40 3.53
C CYS A 96 -11.40 13.22 2.01
N GLY A 97 -10.20 13.28 1.46
CA GLY A 97 -9.89 12.88 0.08
C GLY A 97 -8.83 11.78 0.04
N GLY A 98 -8.80 10.99 -1.03
CA GLY A 98 -7.83 9.91 -1.15
C GLY A 98 -7.81 9.24 -2.51
N SER A 99 -6.98 8.21 -2.62
CA SER A 99 -6.80 7.41 -3.83
C SER A 99 -7.72 6.20 -3.90
N SER A 100 -8.42 5.84 -2.82
CA SER A 100 -9.35 4.71 -2.78
C SER A 100 -10.57 5.01 -1.91
N GLN A 101 -11.70 4.38 -2.27
CA GLN A 101 -12.96 4.51 -1.53
C GLN A 101 -12.81 4.09 -0.07
N SER A 102 -12.21 2.94 0.19
CA SER A 102 -12.02 2.41 1.54
C SER A 102 -11.22 3.35 2.44
N PHE A 103 -10.22 4.05 1.87
CA PHE A 103 -9.47 5.07 2.60
C PHE A 103 -10.34 6.27 2.94
N GLU A 104 -11.12 6.79 1.99
CA GLU A 104 -12.02 7.91 2.24
C GLU A 104 -13.10 7.57 3.28
N GLU A 105 -13.65 6.36 3.24
CA GLU A 105 -14.62 5.86 4.21
C GLU A 105 -14.01 5.78 5.61
N GLY A 106 -12.79 5.25 5.73
CA GLY A 106 -12.04 5.25 6.98
C GLY A 106 -11.78 6.65 7.54
N CYS A 107 -11.43 7.60 6.68
CA CYS A 107 -11.23 9.00 7.10
C CYS A 107 -12.54 9.62 7.59
N ARG A 108 -13.65 9.45 6.85
CA ARG A 108 -14.96 9.98 7.24
C ARG A 108 -15.44 9.38 8.56
N ALA A 109 -15.19 8.10 8.79
CA ALA A 109 -15.48 7.44 10.07
C ALA A 109 -14.76 8.10 11.25
N TYR A 110 -13.55 8.63 11.07
CA TYR A 110 -12.89 9.43 12.11
C TYR A 110 -13.57 10.78 12.26
N ALA A 111 -13.74 11.53 11.17
CA ALA A 111 -14.34 12.87 11.19
C ALA A 111 -15.74 12.89 11.84
N ASP A 112 -16.56 11.87 11.59
CA ASP A 112 -17.90 11.71 12.17
C ASP A 112 -17.88 11.50 13.70
N GLN A 113 -16.74 11.12 14.28
CA GLN A 113 -16.58 10.92 15.73
C GLN A 113 -16.01 12.14 16.47
N GLN A 114 -15.61 13.19 15.76
CA GLN A 114 -15.01 14.40 16.31
C GLN A 114 -16.04 15.47 16.68
#